data_AF-A0A820LYZ9-F1
#
_entry.id   AF-A0A820LYZ9-F1
#
_cell.length_a   1.000
_cell.length_b   1.000
_cell.length_c   1.000
_cell.angle_alpha   90.00
_cell.angle_beta   90.00
_cell.angle_gamma   90.00
#
_symmetry.space_group_name_H-M   'P 1'
#
loop_
_entity.id
_entity.type
_entity.pdbx_description
1 polymer ?
#
loop_
_entity_poly.entity_id
_entity_poly.type
_entity_poly.pdbx_seq_one_letter_code
_entity_poly.pdbx_strand_id
1 'polypeptide(L)'
;FVVPLEDQILDVGSVLQLYCEAYPSELDQLRYSWFINGTEIFWERLTLVQQQRLTINNNLLMIMNVQPFDNGIYQCAATNTQNNVQRFSAAEVRVITLPPTFGKHTMISTLRSTVGGLVTIICHPEGAPQPQIQWFKDNLPVNLGTNAQIFPNGNLVFTNIQLTDAEKYAVFFKAIKHLK
;
A
#
# COMPACT_ATOMS: atom_id res chain seq x y z
N PHE A 1 16.78 -8.57 19.33
CA PHE A 1 16.29 -7.35 18.63
C PHE A 1 15.28 -6.70 19.54
N VAL A 2 15.41 -5.39 19.77
CA VAL A 2 14.39 -4.58 20.45
C VAL A 2 13.27 -4.22 19.47
N VAL A 3 13.60 -4.08 18.19
CA VAL A 3 12.63 -4.02 17.09
C VAL A 3 12.96 -5.14 16.10
N PRO A 4 12.24 -6.27 16.14
CA PRO A 4 12.36 -7.32 15.12
C PRO A 4 11.62 -6.90 13.84
N LEU A 5 12.00 -7.53 12.72
CA LEU A 5 11.21 -7.46 11.49
C LEU A 5 9.90 -8.24 11.67
N GLU A 6 8.86 -7.79 10.96
CA GLU A 6 7.55 -8.42 10.89
C GLU A 6 7.17 -8.64 9.43
N ASP A 7 6.39 -9.69 9.18
CA ASP A 7 5.91 -10.03 7.84
C ASP A 7 5.06 -8.89 7.26
N GLN A 8 5.22 -8.62 5.96
CA GLN A 8 4.49 -7.57 5.27
C GLN A 8 3.80 -8.09 4.01
N ILE A 9 2.54 -7.69 3.84
CA ILE A 9 1.79 -7.88 2.60
C ILE A 9 1.64 -6.50 1.95
N LEU A 10 2.11 -6.37 0.71
CA LEU A 10 2.17 -5.11 -0.02
C LEU A 10 1.48 -5.23 -1.37
N ASP A 11 0.83 -4.15 -1.79
CA ASP A 11 0.34 -4.04 -3.15
C ASP A 11 1.49 -3.70 -4.10
N VAL A 12 1.42 -4.17 -5.34
CA VAL A 12 2.36 -3.76 -6.40
C VAL A 12 2.45 -2.23 -6.51
N GLY A 13 3.65 -1.71 -6.66
CA GLY A 13 3.90 -0.28 -6.76
C GLY A 13 4.00 0.46 -5.43
N SER A 14 3.69 -0.20 -4.30
CA SER A 14 3.91 0.35 -2.96
C SER A 14 5.41 0.48 -2.64
N VAL A 15 5.70 1.03 -1.46
CA VAL A 15 7.05 1.08 -0.91
C VAL A 15 7.16 0.03 0.20
N LEU A 16 8.12 -0.90 0.06
CA LEU A 16 8.53 -1.77 1.17
C LEU A 16 9.46 -0.96 2.06
N GLN A 17 9.20 -0.95 3.37
CA GLN A 17 10.07 -0.37 4.37
C GLN A 17 10.30 -1.37 5.50
N LEU A 18 11.54 -1.81 5.66
CA LEU A 18 11.97 -2.72 6.72
C LEU A 18 12.93 -1.98 7.65
N TYR A 19 12.58 -1.98 8.94
CA TYR A 19 13.38 -1.37 10.00
C TYR A 19 13.58 -2.40 11.11
N CYS A 20 14.82 -2.55 11.54
CA CYS A 20 15.20 -3.44 12.64
C CYS A 20 16.07 -2.70 13.64
N GLU A 21 16.07 -3.14 14.89
CA GLU A 21 16.95 -2.59 15.90
C GLU A 21 17.37 -3.68 16.88
N ALA A 22 18.68 -3.91 16.99
CA ALA A 22 19.26 -4.78 18.00
C ALA A 22 19.50 -4.01 19.30
N TYR A 23 19.54 -4.71 20.43
CA TYR A 23 19.83 -4.10 21.73
C TYR A 23 21.25 -3.52 21.67
N PRO A 24 21.46 -2.20 21.78
CA PRO A 24 22.79 -1.64 21.85
C PRO A 24 23.34 -1.89 23.26
N SER A 25 24.46 -2.60 23.39
CA SER A 25 25.26 -2.45 24.61
C SER A 25 25.90 -1.06 24.60
N GLU A 26 26.08 -0.42 25.77
CA GLU A 26 26.70 0.91 25.87
C GLU A 26 28.11 1.01 25.25
N LEU A 27 28.72 -0.14 24.93
CA LEU A 27 30.02 -0.25 24.28
C LEU A 27 29.94 -0.82 22.85
N ASP A 28 28.78 -1.23 22.35
CA ASP A 28 28.69 -1.96 21.08
C ASP A 28 28.63 -1.02 19.87
N GLN A 29 29.66 -1.09 19.02
CA GLN A 29 29.57 -0.57 17.66
C GLN A 29 28.86 -1.62 16.79
N LEU A 30 27.55 -1.44 16.61
CA LEU A 30 26.75 -2.33 15.77
C LEU A 30 26.86 -1.92 14.30
N ARG A 31 27.14 -2.90 13.44
CA ARG A 31 27.01 -2.79 11.99
C ARG A 31 25.79 -3.58 11.54
N TYR A 32 24.93 -2.95 10.75
CA TYR A 32 23.79 -3.60 10.15
C TYR A 32 24.08 -4.02 8.71
N SER A 33 23.59 -5.19 8.32
CA SER A 33 23.55 -5.63 6.93
C SER A 33 22.24 -6.34 6.59
N TRP A 34 21.93 -6.38 5.30
CA TRP A 34 20.63 -6.84 4.81
C TRP A 34 20.80 -8.03 3.88
N PHE A 35 19.86 -8.96 3.94
CA PHE A 35 19.83 -10.16 3.14
C PHE A 35 18.46 -10.34 2.49
N ILE A 36 18.45 -10.89 1.28
CA ILE A 36 17.25 -11.35 0.58
C ILE A 36 17.44 -12.82 0.27
N ASN A 37 16.54 -13.66 0.74
CA ASN A 37 16.57 -15.12 0.55
C ASN A 37 17.93 -15.73 0.95
N GLY A 38 18.49 -15.28 2.08
CA GLY A 38 19.78 -15.75 2.60
C GLY A 38 21.02 -15.16 1.92
N THR A 39 20.86 -14.29 0.91
CA THR A 39 21.99 -13.65 0.21
C THR A 39 22.16 -12.22 0.69
N GLU A 40 23.36 -11.87 1.17
CA GLU A 40 23.69 -10.51 1.60
C GLU A 40 23.65 -9.53 0.42
N ILE A 41 23.01 -8.39 0.64
CA ILE A 41 22.91 -7.31 -0.33
C ILE A 41 24.21 -6.51 -0.30
N PHE A 42 24.95 -6.60 -1.41
CA PHE A 42 26.11 -5.77 -1.68
C PHE A 42 25.77 -4.79 -2.80
N TRP A 43 25.88 -3.49 -2.54
CA TRP A 43 25.45 -2.44 -3.47
C TRP A 43 26.09 -2.57 -4.87
N GLU A 44 27.37 -2.91 -4.89
CA GLU A 44 28.17 -3.11 -6.09
C GLU A 44 27.78 -4.34 -6.91
N ARG A 45 27.00 -5.27 -6.32
CA ARG A 45 26.50 -6.48 -6.99
C ARG A 45 25.08 -6.31 -7.54
N LEU A 46 24.45 -5.16 -7.29
CA LEU A 46 23.11 -4.85 -7.75
C LEU A 46 23.11 -4.41 -9.21
N THR A 47 22.08 -4.82 -9.93
CA THR A 47 21.76 -4.25 -11.26
C THR A 47 21.36 -2.78 -11.14
N LEU A 48 21.50 -2.01 -12.23
CA LEU A 48 21.09 -0.61 -12.26
C LEU A 48 19.61 -0.42 -11.87
N VAL A 49 18.74 -1.34 -12.32
CA VAL A 49 17.31 -1.32 -11.99
C VAL A 49 17.10 -1.49 -10.48
N GLN A 50 17.86 -2.36 -9.82
CA GLN A 50 17.79 -2.52 -8.36
C GLN A 50 18.34 -1.29 -7.63
N GLN A 51 19.46 -0.72 -8.08
CA GLN A 51 20.04 0.48 -7.48
C GLN A 51 19.11 1.70 -7.55
N GLN A 52 18.30 1.82 -8.61
CA GLN A 52 17.38 2.94 -8.78
C GLN A 52 16.23 2.96 -7.75
N ARG A 53 15.88 1.79 -7.19
CA ARG A 53 14.68 1.61 -6.35
C ARG A 53 14.98 1.18 -4.91
N LEU A 54 16.17 0.62 -4.65
CA LEU A 54 16.61 0.19 -3.33
C LEU A 54 17.37 1.32 -2.63
N THR A 55 17.05 1.57 -1.37
CA THR A 55 17.82 2.43 -0.48
C THR A 55 18.13 1.67 0.79
N ILE A 56 19.41 1.63 1.19
CA ILE A 56 19.84 1.07 2.47
C ILE A 56 20.47 2.20 3.28
N ASN A 57 19.91 2.46 4.46
CA ASN A 57 20.46 3.39 5.44
C ASN A 57 20.63 2.64 6.77
N ASN A 58 21.79 2.00 6.93
CA ASN A 58 22.11 1.21 8.11
C ASN A 58 21.04 0.14 8.42
N ASN A 59 20.22 0.36 9.45
CA ASN A 59 19.18 -0.55 9.92
C ASN A 59 17.80 -0.29 9.29
N LEU A 60 17.76 0.47 8.19
CA LEU A 60 16.58 0.71 7.36
C LEU A 60 16.85 0.25 5.92
N LEU A 61 15.97 -0.58 5.37
CA LEU A 61 15.92 -0.95 3.96
C LEU A 61 14.60 -0.50 3.36
N MET A 62 14.67 0.21 2.23
CA MET A 62 13.50 0.64 1.46
C MET A 62 13.59 0.15 0.03
N ILE A 63 12.48 -0.34 -0.50
CA ILE A 63 12.33 -0.68 -1.92
C ILE A 63 11.10 0.05 -2.47
N MET A 64 11.33 0.97 -3.40
CA MET A 64 10.26 1.69 -4.09
C MET A 64 9.65 0.84 -5.22
N ASN A 65 8.37 1.09 -5.50
CA ASN A 65 7.64 0.49 -6.61
C ASN A 65 7.76 -1.05 -6.61
N VAL A 66 7.41 -1.68 -5.49
CA VAL A 66 7.58 -3.13 -5.30
C VAL A 66 6.82 -3.94 -6.37
N GLN A 67 7.41 -5.05 -6.78
CA GLN A 67 6.89 -5.91 -7.83
C GLN A 67 6.77 -7.36 -7.33
N PRO A 68 6.03 -8.23 -8.04
CA PRO A 68 5.91 -9.63 -7.64
C PRO A 68 7.24 -10.39 -7.58
N PHE A 69 8.31 -9.92 -8.22
CA PHE A 69 9.64 -10.53 -8.07
C PHE A 69 10.37 -10.10 -6.80
N ASP A 70 9.83 -9.18 -6.02
CA ASP A 70 10.38 -8.75 -4.73
C ASP A 70 9.89 -9.60 -3.56
N ASN A 71 9.00 -10.56 -3.82
CA ASN A 71 8.57 -11.57 -2.85
C ASN A 71 9.79 -12.32 -2.31
N GLY A 72 9.84 -12.54 -0.99
CA GLY A 72 10.91 -13.32 -0.39
C GLY A 72 11.06 -13.13 1.11
N ILE A 73 12.07 -13.77 1.66
CA ILE A 73 12.47 -13.64 3.06
C ILE A 73 13.55 -12.57 3.16
N TYR A 74 13.23 -11.47 3.81
CA TYR A 74 14.17 -10.39 4.08
C TYR A 74 14.74 -10.57 5.48
N GLN A 75 16.03 -10.33 5.62
CA GLN A 75 16.70 -10.49 6.91
C GLN A 75 17.59 -9.29 7.19
N CYS A 76 17.50 -8.79 8.41
CA CYS A 76 18.40 -7.80 8.96
C CYS A 76 19.37 -8.50 9.91
N ALA A 77 20.65 -8.27 9.71
CA ALA A 77 21.70 -8.77 10.57
C ALA A 77 22.35 -7.64 11.34
N ALA A 78 22.42 -7.76 12.66
CA ALA A 78 23.16 -6.85 13.53
C ALA A 78 24.43 -7.55 14.00
N THR A 79 25.59 -6.98 13.65
CA THR A 79 26.90 -7.51 13.98
C THR A 79 27.59 -6.59 14.98
N ASN A 80 27.97 -7.12 16.13
CA ASN A 80 28.85 -6.42 17.06
C ASN A 80 30.28 -6.49 16.50
N THR A 81 30.87 -5.34 16.15
CA THR A 81 32.18 -5.28 15.48
C THR A 81 33.37 -5.60 16.39
N GLN A 82 33.19 -5.60 17.72
CA GLN A 82 34.26 -5.89 18.68
C GLN A 82 34.50 -7.39 18.82
N ASN A 83 33.44 -8.18 18.84
CA ASN A 83 33.50 -9.63 19.05
C ASN A 83 33.02 -10.43 17.82
N ASN A 84 32.59 -9.77 16.75
CA ASN A 84 32.06 -10.35 15.51
C ASN A 84 30.84 -11.27 15.71
N VAL A 85 30.12 -11.12 16.82
CA VAL A 85 28.87 -11.86 17.04
C VAL A 85 27.76 -11.21 16.23
N GLN A 86 27.09 -12.03 15.42
CA GLN A 86 25.96 -11.61 14.58
C GLN A 86 24.64 -12.21 15.10
N ARG A 87 23.58 -11.43 14.97
CA ARG A 87 22.19 -11.84 15.23
C ARG A 87 21.32 -11.42 14.05
N PHE A 88 20.31 -12.23 13.74
CA PHE A 88 19.41 -12.00 12.62
C PHE A 88 17.97 -11.79 13.11
N SER A 89 17.25 -10.95 12.39
CA SER A 89 15.79 -10.86 12.40
C SER A 89 15.30 -11.02 10.96
N ALA A 90 14.18 -11.70 10.76
CA ALA A 90 13.69 -12.07 9.43
C ALA A 90 12.18 -11.81 9.33
N ALA A 91 11.73 -11.48 8.13
CA ALA A 91 10.32 -11.31 7.78
C ALA A 91 10.04 -11.82 6.36
N GLU A 92 8.87 -12.39 6.16
CA GLU A 92 8.32 -12.70 4.84
C GLU A 92 7.67 -11.45 4.24
N VAL A 93 8.10 -11.07 3.03
CA VAL A 93 7.46 -10.01 2.25
C VAL A 93 6.69 -10.64 1.11
N ARG A 94 5.39 -10.33 1.06
CA ARG A 94 4.47 -10.80 0.04
C ARG A 94 3.91 -9.64 -0.77
N VAL A 95 4.23 -9.59 -2.06
CA VAL A 95 3.70 -8.58 -2.99
C VAL A 95 2.51 -9.18 -3.75
N ILE A 96 1.32 -8.60 -3.57
CA ILE A 96 0.05 -9.10 -4.09
C ILE A 96 -0.49 -8.22 -5.23
N THR A 97 -1.24 -8.88 -6.11
CA THR A 97 -2.09 -8.24 -7.10
C THR A 97 -3.47 -8.89 -7.07
N LEU A 98 -4.50 -8.08 -6.95
CA LEU A 98 -5.89 -8.53 -6.96
C LEU A 98 -6.67 -7.68 -7.96
N PRO A 99 -7.42 -8.31 -8.87
CA PRO A 99 -8.26 -7.57 -9.79
C PRO A 99 -9.31 -6.79 -9.00
N PRO A 100 -9.71 -5.61 -9.47
CA PRO A 100 -10.79 -4.85 -8.85
C PRO A 100 -12.10 -5.65 -8.88
N THR A 101 -12.76 -5.78 -7.74
CA THR A 101 -14.07 -6.42 -7.59
C THR A 101 -14.95 -5.59 -6.67
N PHE A 102 -16.27 -5.74 -6.80
CA PHE A 102 -17.15 -5.25 -5.74
C PHE A 102 -16.92 -6.14 -4.52
N GLY A 103 -16.64 -5.53 -3.36
CA GLY A 103 -16.59 -6.29 -2.11
C GLY A 103 -17.92 -6.98 -1.80
N LYS A 104 -17.96 -7.81 -0.76
CA LYS A 104 -19.15 -8.60 -0.38
C LYS A 104 -20.41 -7.77 -0.06
N HIS A 105 -20.29 -6.45 0.05
CA HIS A 105 -21.41 -5.54 0.23
C HIS A 105 -22.01 -5.15 -1.12
N THR A 106 -23.23 -5.64 -1.37
CA THR A 106 -24.05 -5.20 -2.49
C THR A 106 -24.28 -3.70 -2.41
N MET A 107 -24.02 -2.98 -3.50
CA MET A 107 -24.47 -1.60 -3.62
C MET A 107 -25.97 -1.55 -3.37
N ILE A 108 -26.40 -0.69 -2.45
CA ILE A 108 -27.82 -0.47 -2.20
C ILE A 108 -28.43 0.08 -3.49
N SER A 109 -29.39 -0.64 -4.07
CA SER A 109 -29.98 -0.33 -5.37
C SER A 109 -30.91 0.89 -5.35
N THR A 110 -31.37 1.32 -4.18
CA THR A 110 -32.24 2.50 -4.02
C THR A 110 -32.01 3.17 -2.68
N LEU A 111 -31.67 4.45 -2.71
CA LEU A 111 -31.53 5.31 -1.53
C LEU A 111 -32.64 6.37 -1.54
N ARG A 112 -33.14 6.73 -0.37
CA ARG A 112 -34.17 7.78 -0.20
C ARG A 112 -33.72 8.74 0.90
N SER A 113 -33.92 10.03 0.67
CA SER A 113 -33.64 11.08 1.64
C SER A 113 -34.52 12.31 1.37
N THR A 114 -34.62 13.19 2.34
CA THR A 114 -35.31 14.48 2.20
C THR A 114 -34.39 15.52 1.57
N VAL A 115 -34.96 16.49 0.84
CA VAL A 115 -34.19 17.64 0.32
C VAL A 115 -33.42 18.31 1.45
N GLY A 116 -32.15 18.64 1.24
CA GLY A 116 -31.26 19.18 2.28
C GLY A 116 -30.56 18.10 3.11
N GLY A 117 -30.93 16.83 2.96
CA GLY A 117 -30.37 15.72 3.72
C GLY A 117 -29.00 15.25 3.21
N LEU A 118 -28.31 14.52 4.09
CA LEU A 118 -27.06 13.82 3.77
C LEU A 118 -27.38 12.45 3.16
N VAL A 119 -26.70 12.10 2.07
CA VAL A 119 -26.81 10.79 1.41
C VAL A 119 -25.42 10.24 1.14
N THR A 120 -25.19 8.97 1.47
CA THR A 120 -23.96 8.26 1.11
C THR A 120 -24.29 7.10 0.20
N ILE A 121 -23.80 7.15 -1.04
CA ILE A 121 -23.81 6.01 -1.96
C ILE A 121 -22.56 5.19 -1.70
N ILE A 122 -22.75 4.04 -1.06
CA ILE A 122 -21.66 3.18 -0.61
C ILE A 122 -21.03 2.47 -1.81
N CYS A 123 -19.72 2.61 -1.97
CA CYS A 123 -18.89 1.81 -2.86
C CYS A 123 -17.62 1.45 -2.11
N HIS A 124 -17.34 0.15 -2.00
CA HIS A 124 -16.09 -0.36 -1.44
C HIS A 124 -15.52 -1.37 -2.43
N PRO A 125 -14.84 -0.91 -3.49
CA PRO A 125 -14.20 -1.83 -4.42
C PRO A 125 -12.97 -2.42 -3.74
N GLU A 126 -12.87 -3.74 -3.79
CA GLU A 126 -11.71 -4.49 -3.31
C GLU A 126 -10.74 -4.69 -4.47
N GLY A 127 -9.45 -4.56 -4.23
CA GLY A 127 -8.41 -4.73 -5.24
C GLY A 127 -7.05 -4.30 -4.71
N ALA A 128 -6.00 -4.87 -5.30
CA ALA A 128 -4.61 -4.60 -4.94
C ALA A 128 -3.81 -4.37 -6.23
N PRO A 129 -3.29 -3.17 -6.50
CA PRO A 129 -3.41 -1.95 -5.69
C PRO A 129 -4.82 -1.40 -5.62
N GLN A 130 -5.08 -0.53 -4.64
CA GLN A 130 -6.38 0.13 -4.49
C GLN A 130 -6.86 0.72 -5.84
N PRO A 131 -8.05 0.35 -6.33
CA PRO A 131 -8.48 0.72 -7.67
C PRO A 131 -8.86 2.20 -7.76
N GLN A 132 -8.72 2.78 -8.94
CA GLN A 132 -9.22 4.13 -9.23
C GLN A 132 -10.73 4.09 -9.42
N ILE A 133 -11.44 5.02 -8.78
CA ILE A 133 -12.91 5.05 -8.72
C ILE A 133 -13.41 6.27 -9.47
N GLN A 134 -14.44 6.05 -10.30
CA GLN A 134 -15.12 7.10 -11.04
C GLN A 134 -16.63 6.91 -10.95
N TRP A 135 -17.32 7.95 -10.52
CA TRP A 135 -18.78 7.98 -10.44
C TRP A 135 -19.39 8.68 -11.65
N PHE A 136 -20.55 8.19 -12.06
CA PHE A 136 -21.36 8.73 -13.14
C PHE A 136 -22.79 8.95 -12.65
N LYS A 137 -23.36 10.10 -13.00
CA LYS A 137 -24.77 10.47 -12.83
C LYS A 137 -25.38 10.54 -14.23
N ASP A 138 -26.37 9.69 -14.51
CA ASP A 138 -26.96 9.56 -15.85
C ASP A 138 -25.92 9.44 -16.97
N ASN A 139 -24.96 8.53 -16.79
CA ASN A 139 -23.85 8.26 -17.72
C ASN A 139 -22.85 9.42 -17.94
N LEU A 140 -23.00 10.55 -17.24
CA LEU A 140 -22.03 11.63 -17.24
C LEU A 140 -21.15 11.57 -15.98
N PRO A 141 -19.83 11.83 -16.07
CA PRO A 141 -18.99 11.89 -14.89
C PRO A 141 -19.57 12.86 -13.86
N VAL A 142 -19.60 12.42 -12.59
CA VAL A 142 -20.01 13.32 -11.50
C VAL A 142 -19.00 14.45 -11.42
N ASN A 143 -19.44 15.66 -11.73
CA ASN A 143 -18.66 16.86 -11.47
C ASN A 143 -18.56 17.04 -9.95
N LEU A 144 -17.37 16.83 -9.41
CA LEU A 144 -17.05 17.13 -8.02
C LEU A 144 -17.24 18.63 -7.80
N GLY A 145 -18.35 19.01 -7.17
CA GLY A 145 -18.75 20.39 -6.87
C GLY A 145 -18.96 20.60 -5.38
N THR A 146 -19.69 21.65 -4.98
CA THR A 146 -19.92 21.99 -3.57
C THR A 146 -20.85 21.03 -2.81
N ASN A 147 -21.67 20.23 -3.50
CA ASN A 147 -22.70 19.38 -2.87
C ASN A 147 -22.37 17.87 -2.86
N ALA A 148 -21.29 17.43 -3.54
CA ALA A 148 -20.95 16.02 -3.68
C ALA A 148 -19.43 15.78 -3.63
N GLN A 149 -19.00 14.78 -2.87
CA GLN A 149 -17.60 14.41 -2.71
C GLN A 149 -17.41 12.89 -2.81
N ILE A 150 -16.35 12.45 -3.48
CA ILE A 150 -15.91 11.05 -3.46
C ILE A 150 -14.84 10.90 -2.39
N PHE A 151 -15.04 10.00 -1.44
CA PHE A 151 -14.08 9.69 -0.38
C PHE A 151 -13.06 8.64 -0.85
N PRO A 152 -11.86 8.55 -0.22
CA PRO A 152 -10.83 7.57 -0.59
C PRO A 152 -11.29 6.12 -0.57
N ASN A 153 -12.30 5.78 0.23
CA ASN A 153 -12.88 4.45 0.28
C ASN A 153 -13.82 4.14 -0.91
N GLY A 154 -14.13 5.13 -1.74
CA GLY A 154 -15.01 5.02 -2.90
C GLY A 154 -16.40 5.58 -2.74
N ASN A 155 -16.81 5.92 -1.52
CA ASN A 155 -18.16 6.41 -1.26
C ASN A 155 -18.39 7.77 -1.92
N LEU A 156 -19.52 7.91 -2.61
CA LEU A 156 -20.02 9.20 -3.07
C LEU A 156 -20.97 9.76 -2.01
N VAL A 157 -20.60 10.89 -1.42
CA VAL A 157 -21.33 11.53 -0.34
C VAL A 157 -21.89 12.85 -0.82
N PHE A 158 -23.20 13.03 -0.64
CA PHE A 158 -23.90 14.29 -0.78
C PHE A 158 -24.18 14.86 0.60
N THR A 159 -23.79 16.12 0.84
CA THR A 159 -24.05 16.81 2.12
C THR A 159 -25.37 17.59 2.11
N ASN A 160 -25.88 17.90 0.91
CA ASN A 160 -27.13 18.63 0.70
C ASN A 160 -27.77 18.11 -0.60
N ILE A 161 -28.59 17.05 -0.49
CA ILE A 161 -29.25 16.43 -1.64
C ILE A 161 -30.39 17.32 -2.16
N GLN A 162 -30.49 17.46 -3.48
CA GLN A 162 -31.55 18.21 -4.15
C GLN A 162 -32.44 17.28 -4.99
N LEU A 163 -33.63 17.76 -5.40
CA LEU A 163 -34.51 16.97 -6.28
C LEU A 163 -33.84 16.62 -7.61
N THR A 164 -32.95 17.49 -8.11
CA THR A 164 -32.15 17.27 -9.32
C THR A 164 -31.10 16.16 -9.15
N ASP A 165 -30.84 15.69 -7.94
CA ASP A 165 -29.94 14.58 -7.64
C ASP A 165 -30.63 13.21 -7.59
N ALA A 166 -31.96 13.17 -7.77
CA ALA A 166 -32.74 11.94 -7.79
C ALA A 166 -32.58 11.17 -9.11
N GLU A 167 -31.37 10.73 -9.41
CA GLU A 167 -30.98 10.13 -10.69
C GLU A 167 -30.35 8.74 -10.54
N LYS A 168 -30.09 8.09 -11.67
CA LYS A 168 -29.31 6.85 -11.70
C LYS A 168 -27.82 7.15 -11.57
N TYR A 169 -27.18 6.52 -10.59
CA TYR A 169 -25.74 6.56 -10.40
C TYR A 169 -25.09 5.24 -10.77
N ALA A 170 -23.92 5.31 -11.41
CA ALA A 170 -23.09 4.16 -11.70
C ALA A 170 -21.67 4.44 -11.20
N VAL A 171 -21.00 3.41 -10.70
CA VAL A 171 -19.57 3.47 -10.38
C VAL A 171 -18.81 2.58 -11.35
N PHE A 172 -17.66 3.07 -11.79
CA PHE A 172 -16.66 2.29 -12.48
C PHE A 172 -15.38 2.35 -11.68
N PHE A 173 -14.72 1.20 -11.54
CA PHE A 173 -13.41 1.13 -10.95
C PHE A 173 -12.48 0.33 -11.86
N LYS A 174 -11.23 0.77 -11.94
CA LYS A 174 -10.21 0.16 -12.79
C LYS A 174 -8.92 -0.01 -12.01
N ALA A 175 -8.18 -1.07 -12.35
CA ALA A 175 -6.84 -1.25 -11.85
C ALA A 175 -5.97 -0.07 -12.31
N ILE A 176 -5.07 0.38 -11.44
CA ILE A 176 -4.04 1.34 -11.83
C ILE A 176 -3.14 0.63 -12.83
N LYS A 177 -3.09 1.14 -14.07
CA LYS A 177 -2.13 0.65 -15.06
C LYS A 177 -0.77 1.21 -14.69
N HIS A 178 0.16 0.36 -14.25
CA HIS A 178 1.56 0.72 -14.22
C HIS A 178 2.04 0.85 -15.67
N LEU A 179 2.55 2.03 -16.06
CA LEU A 179 3.24 2.21 -17.32
C LEU A 179 4.46 1.29 -17.31
N LYS A 180 4.55 0.40 -18.31
CA LYS A 180 5.71 -0.46 -18.53
C LYS A 180 6.91 0.34 -18.98
#